data_AF-A0A6L5HWF0-F1
#
_entry.id   AF-A0A6L5HWF0-F1
#
_cell.length_a   1.000
_cell.length_b   1.000
_cell.length_c   1.000
_cell.angle_alpha   90.00
_cell.angle_beta   90.00
_cell.angle_gamma   90.00
#
_symmetry.space_group_name_H-M   'P 1'
#
loop_
_entity.id
_entity.type
_entity.pdbx_description
1 polymer ?
#
loop_
_entity_poly.entity_id
_entity_poly.type
_entity_poly.pdbx_seq_one_letter_code
_entity_poly.pdbx_strand_id
1 'polypeptide(L)' 'MELEISTLQKTAQNWRDSNQCNQGGIVLVWQGTVYGWKNELRDPQHEQPGAIAVDPAGQVFIAEGGDAYNGATHWSPV' A
#
# COMPACT_ATOMS: atom_id res chain seq x y z
N MET A 1 -7.60 -14.90 -2.61
CA MET A 1 -7.92 -13.70 -1.80
C MET A 1 -7.07 -13.68 -0.54
N GLU A 2 -7.17 -14.65 0.36
CA GLU A 2 -6.35 -14.72 1.58
C GLU A 2 -4.83 -14.90 1.32
N LEU A 3 -4.48 -15.69 0.31
CA LEU A 3 -3.08 -15.87 -0.14
C LEU A 3 -2.46 -14.59 -0.73
N GLU A 4 -3.27 -13.75 -1.38
CA GLU A 4 -2.81 -12.48 -1.97
C GLU A 4 -2.53 -11.45 -0.86
N ILE A 5 -3.44 -11.34 0.12
CA ILE A 5 -3.25 -10.45 1.29
C ILE A 5 -1.99 -10.84 2.06
N SER A 6 -1.81 -12.13 2.36
CA SER A 6 -0.59 -12.60 3.05
C SER A 6 0.69 -12.29 2.27
N THR A 7 0.64 -12.34 0.95
CA THR A 7 1.77 -11.98 0.09
C THR A 7 2.09 -10.49 0.18
N LEU A 8 1.08 -9.62 0.13
CA LEU A 8 1.25 -8.17 0.30
C LEU A 8 1.81 -7.81 1.68
N GLN A 9 1.31 -8.46 2.74
CA GLN A 9 1.82 -8.29 4.10
C GLN A 9 3.29 -8.71 4.20
N LYS A 10 3.67 -9.86 3.63
CA LYS A 10 5.08 -10.31 3.61
C LYS A 10 5.97 -9.34 2.82
N THR A 11 5.51 -8.86 1.68
CA THR A 11 6.24 -7.86 0.88
C THR A 11 6.51 -6.58 1.69
N ALA A 12 5.49 -6.08 2.40
CA ALA A 12 5.64 -4.91 3.26
C ALA A 12 6.57 -5.18 4.44
N GLN A 13 6.46 -6.35 5.09
CA GLN A 13 7.33 -6.72 6.21
C GLN A 13 8.80 -6.82 5.79
N ASN A 14 9.10 -7.50 4.68
CA ASN A 14 10.45 -7.60 4.15
C ASN A 14 11.09 -6.23 3.87
N TRP A 15 10.28 -5.28 3.37
CA TRP A 15 10.73 -3.91 3.19
C TRP A 15 11.03 -3.24 4.52
N ARG A 16 10.17 -3.37 5.54
CA ARG A 16 10.38 -2.77 6.87
C ARG A 16 11.63 -3.32 7.57
N ASP A 17 11.87 -4.62 7.46
CA ASP A 17 13.05 -5.27 8.05
C ASP A 17 14.36 -4.70 7.46
N SER A 18 14.32 -4.34 6.17
CA SER A 18 15.43 -3.72 5.45
C SER A 18 15.53 -2.20 5.67
N ASN A 19 14.49 -1.56 6.22
CA ASN A 19 14.36 -0.11 6.38
C ASN A 19 14.03 0.27 7.84
N GLN A 20 14.92 -0.10 8.78
CA GLN A 20 14.68 -0.04 10.23
C GLN A 20 14.28 1.33 10.79
N CYS A 21 14.63 2.44 10.13
CA CYS A 21 14.19 3.78 10.55
C CYS A 21 12.71 4.07 10.22
N ASN A 22 12.07 3.27 9.36
CA ASN A 22 10.72 3.48 8.82
C ASN A 22 9.77 2.34 9.20
N GLN A 23 9.87 1.86 10.45
CA GLN A 23 9.05 0.76 10.98
C GLN A 23 7.55 1.12 11.08
N GLY A 24 7.22 2.41 11.26
CA GLY A 24 5.83 2.92 11.24
C GLY A 24 5.32 3.26 9.83
N GLY A 25 4.19 3.97 9.74
CA GLY A 25 3.65 4.46 8.46
C GLY A 25 3.15 3.38 7.49
N ILE A 26 2.95 3.75 6.23
CA ILE A 26 2.33 2.95 5.18
C ILE A 26 3.37 2.57 4.14
N VAL A 27 3.49 1.27 3.86
CA VAL A 27 4.24 0.77 2.70
C VAL A 27 3.30 0.70 1.50
N LEU A 28 3.74 1.24 0.37
CA LEU A 28 2.97 1.29 -0.86
C LEU A 28 3.49 0.27 -1.87
N VAL A 29 2.60 -0.57 -2.37
CA VAL A 29 2.89 -1.66 -3.31
C VAL A 29 2.10 -1.46 -4.59
N TRP A 30 2.76 -1.61 -5.73
CA TRP A 30 2.14 -1.59 -7.05
C TRP A 30 2.65 -2.79 -7.84
N GLN A 31 1.72 -3.59 -8.40
CA GLN A 31 2.04 -4.81 -9.15
C GLN A 31 3.03 -5.74 -8.40
N GLY A 32 2.81 -5.91 -7.09
CA GLY A 32 3.62 -6.78 -6.24
C GLY A 32 4.97 -6.21 -5.77
N THR A 33 5.33 -4.99 -6.18
CA THR A 33 6.61 -4.35 -5.83
C THR A 33 6.39 -3.11 -4.96
N VAL A 34 7.19 -2.95 -3.90
CA VAL A 34 7.18 -1.73 -3.09
C VAL A 34 7.73 -0.57 -3.92
N TYR A 35 6.95 0.50 -4.07
CA TYR A 35 7.38 1.72 -4.78
C TYR A 35 7.56 2.92 -3.86
N GLY A 36 7.08 2.83 -2.61
CA GLY A 36 7.19 3.96 -1.70
C GLY A 36 6.78 3.65 -0.26
N TRP A 37 7.01 4.66 0.59
CA TRP A 37 6.58 4.68 1.97
C TRP A 37 6.11 6.10 2.33
N LYS A 38 5.08 6.17 3.19
CA LYS A 38 4.56 7.42 3.75
C LYS A 38 4.39 7.24 5.26
N ASN A 39 4.47 8.32 6.04
CA ASN A 39 4.22 8.24 7.48
C ASN A 39 2.74 7.95 7.83
N GLU A 40 1.80 8.16 6.90
CA GLU A 40 0.36 7.92 7.08
C GLU A 40 -0.32 7.64 5.73
N LEU A 41 -1.57 7.15 5.78
CA LEU A 41 -2.39 6.93 4.58
C LEU A 41 -2.95 8.29 4.11
N ARG A 42 -2.53 8.73 2.92
CA ARG A 42 -2.84 10.05 2.37
C ARG A 42 -3.80 9.99 1.18
N ASP A 43 -3.94 11.12 0.50
CA ASP A 43 -4.88 11.33 -0.60
C ASP A 43 -4.71 10.28 -1.72
N PRO A 44 -5.75 9.49 -2.01
CA PRO A 44 -5.73 8.44 -3.02
C PRO A 44 -5.56 8.97 -4.45
N GLN A 45 -5.88 10.24 -4.70
CA GLN A 45 -5.72 10.91 -6.00
C GLN A 45 -4.26 11.01 -6.47
N HIS A 46 -3.30 10.80 -5.56
CA HIS A 46 -1.89 10.74 -5.89
C HIS A 46 -1.40 9.31 -6.17
N GLU A 47 -2.28 8.31 -6.09
CA GLU A 47 -1.96 6.92 -6.32
C GLU A 47 -2.63 6.38 -7.57
N GLN A 48 -1.96 5.42 -8.19
CA GLN A 48 -2.50 4.67 -9.32
C GLN A 48 -3.67 3.79 -8.83
N PRO A 49 -4.83 3.78 -9.51
CA PRO A 49 -5.91 2.83 -9.19
C PRO A 49 -5.42 1.38 -9.20
N GLY A 50 -5.66 0.66 -8.11
CA GLY A 50 -5.15 -0.67 -7.80
C GLY A 50 -3.88 -0.69 -6.93
N ALA A 51 -3.32 0.47 -6.58
CA ALA A 51 -2.21 0.56 -5.64
C ALA A 51 -2.64 0.05 -4.28
N ILE A 52 -1.70 -0.59 -3.59
CA ILE A 52 -1.91 -1.22 -2.31
C ILE A 52 -1.17 -0.43 -1.24
N ALA A 53 -1.85 -0.18 -0.13
CA ALA A 53 -1.26 0.36 1.09
C ALA A 53 -1.29 -0.71 2.19
N VAL A 54 -0.16 -0.91 2.85
CA VAL A 54 -0.04 -1.82 4.00
C VAL A 54 0.47 -1.07 5.21
N ASP A 55 -0.34 -1.04 6.27
CA ASP A 55 0.00 -0.36 7.52
C ASP A 55 0.95 -1.22 8.40
N PRO A 56 1.41 -0.72 9.56
CA PRO A 56 2.30 -1.50 10.44
C PRO A 56 1.62 -2.69 11.13
N ALA A 57 0.28 -2.70 11.23
CA ALA A 57 -0.50 -3.81 11.77
C ALA A 57 -0.79 -4.88 10.71
N GLY A 58 -0.41 -4.65 9.46
CA GLY A 58 -0.67 -5.54 8.33
C GLY A 58 -2.06 -5.38 7.72
N GLN A 59 -2.79 -4.31 8.04
CA GLN A 59 -4.04 -3.98 7.36
C GLN A 59 -3.74 -3.54 5.93
N VAL A 60 -4.56 -4.03 5.00
CA VAL A 60 -4.36 -3.81 3.57
C VAL A 60 -5.50 -2.96 3.03
N PHE A 61 -5.14 -1.94 2.27
CA PHE A 61 -6.06 -1.07 1.56
C PHE A 61 -5.72 -1.06 0.07
N ILE A 62 -6.74 -0.93 -0.76
CA ILE A 62 -6.61 -0.77 -2.21
C ILE A 62 -7.11 0.62 -2.62
N ALA A 63 -6.38 1.28 -3.51
CA ALA A 63 -6.76 2.54 -4.11
C ALA A 63 -7.79 2.28 -5.22
N GLU A 64 -9.04 2.73 -5.04
CA GLU A 64 -10.16 2.39 -5.92
C GLU A 64 -10.79 3.60 -6.62
N GLY A 65 -11.46 3.30 -7.74
CA GLY A 65 -12.07 4.27 -8.64
C GLY A 65 -11.04 5.12 -9.38
N GLY A 66 -11.52 6.18 -10.03
CA GLY A 66 -10.67 7.08 -10.79
C GLY A 66 -10.04 6.44 -12.03
N ASP A 67 -8.91 6.99 -12.47
CA ASP A 67 -8.18 6.54 -13.65
C ASP A 67 -6.68 6.85 -13.54
N ALA A 68 -5.89 6.45 -14.55
CA ALA A 68 -4.44 6.62 -14.53
C ALA A 68 -3.96 8.08 -14.66
N TYR A 69 -4.84 9.01 -15.05
CA TYR A 69 -4.52 10.43 -15.18
C TYR A 69 -4.88 11.20 -13.91
N ASN A 70 -6.04 10.92 -13.32
CA ASN A 70 -6.58 11.60 -12.13
C ASN A 70 -6.22 10.92 -10.80
N GLY A 71 -5.68 9.69 -10.85
CA GLY A 71 -5.44 8.85 -9.69
C GLY A 71 -6.73 8.24 -9.14
N ALA A 72 -6.60 7.52 -8.01
CA ALA A 72 -7.74 6.89 -7.35
C ALA A 72 -8.61 7.89 -6.58
N THR A 73 -9.86 7.50 -6.31
CA THR A 73 -10.84 8.39 -5.64
C THR A 73 -10.95 8.14 -4.14
N HIS A 74 -10.71 6.91 -3.70
CA HIS A 74 -10.79 6.52 -2.29
C HIS A 74 -9.87 5.31 -2.01
N TRP A 75 -9.63 5.06 -0.73
CA TRP A 75 -9.05 3.81 -0.24
C TRP A 75 -10.15 2.90 0.28
N SER A 76 -10.10 1.62 -0.07
CA SER A 76 -11.00 0.58 0.44
C SER A 76 -10.21 -0.48 1.19
N PRO A 77 -10.67 -0.94 2.36
CA PRO A 77 -10.09 -2.09 3.04
C PRO A 77 -10.30 -3.36 2.20
N VAL A 78 -9.30 -4.25 2.19
CA VAL A 78 -9.31 -5.54 1.48
C VAL A 78 -9.66 -6.69 2.42
#